data_AF-A0AA96J2B6-F1
#
_entry.id   AF-A0AA96J2B6-F1
#
_cell.length_a   1.000
_cell.length_b   1.000
_cell.length_c   1.000
_cell.angle_alpha   90.00
_cell.angle_beta   90.00
_cell.angle_gamma   90.00
#
_symmetry.space_group_name_H-M   'P 1'
#
loop_
_entity.id
_entity.type
_entity.pdbx_description
1 polymer ?
#
loop_
_entity_poly.entity_id
_entity_poly.type
_entity_poly.pdbx_seq_one_letter_code
_entity_poly.pdbx_strand_id
1 'polypeptide(L)'
;MKLFTKLFLLTIIDFIIIWFWVKEIDPEPSVSIALVIVVPAVMLINLAIAVILYFTKREYSKVFVINSFISAILMYFLFQNGIERHQNLRYESWTFNRKDTIFAIIHSKLDNTFSMTVSTNQGSTTEFLEGKFRENGNEYYLTSDSTEYKIRNEYLFGFRNSTDSIKLTKIER
;
A
#
# COMPACT_ATOMS: atom_id res chain seq x y z
N MET A 1 30.03 1.71 -24.98
CA MET A 1 28.70 1.14 -24.63
C MET A 1 27.64 1.83 -25.46
N LYS A 2 26.70 1.08 -26.04
CA LYS A 2 25.54 1.64 -26.74
C LYS A 2 24.67 2.43 -25.75
N LEU A 3 23.93 3.43 -26.24
CA LEU A 3 23.03 4.28 -25.44
C LEU A 3 22.10 3.45 -24.54
N PHE A 4 21.50 2.41 -25.11
CA PHE A 4 20.60 1.48 -24.40
C PHE A 4 21.27 0.78 -23.22
N THR A 5 22.53 0.34 -23.36
CA THR A 5 23.25 -0.32 -22.26
C THR A 5 23.52 0.65 -21.11
N LYS A 6 23.81 1.91 -21.43
CA LYS A 6 24.02 2.96 -20.41
C LYS A 6 22.72 3.27 -19.66
N LEU A 7 21.61 3.44 -20.38
CA LEU A 7 20.30 3.67 -19.80
C LEU A 7 19.85 2.50 -18.93
N PHE A 8 20.01 1.27 -19.42
CA PHE A 8 19.64 0.07 -18.67
C PHE A 8 20.41 -0.04 -17.35
N LEU A 9 21.72 0.14 -17.38
CA LEU A 9 22.56 0.09 -16.18
C LEU A 9 22.19 1.20 -15.18
N LEU A 10 21.91 2.41 -15.68
CA LEU A 10 21.49 3.53 -14.84
C LEU A 10 20.11 3.28 -14.21
N THR A 11 19.17 2.71 -14.97
CA THR A 11 17.84 2.35 -14.49
C THR A 11 17.90 1.31 -13.37
N ILE A 12 18.81 0.33 -13.47
CA ILE A 12 19.03 -0.66 -12.39
C ILE A 12 19.56 0.01 -11.13
N ILE A 13 20.54 0.90 -11.28
CA ILE A 13 21.12 1.64 -10.15
C ILE A 13 20.04 2.48 -9.46
N ASP A 14 19.27 3.24 -10.24
CA ASP A 14 18.16 4.05 -9.71
C ASP A 14 17.11 3.19 -9.01
N PHE A 15 16.73 2.06 -9.61
CA PHE A 15 15.81 1.11 -8.97
C PHE A 15 16.33 0.68 -7.60
N ILE A 16 17.60 0.27 -7.49
CA ILE A 16 18.18 -0.20 -6.22
C ILE A 16 18.19 0.94 -5.19
N ILE A 17 18.64 2.14 -5.58
CA ILE A 17 18.75 3.29 -4.68
C ILE A 17 17.36 3.72 -4.19
N ILE A 18 16.42 3.91 -5.12
CA ILE A 18 15.05 4.33 -4.80
C ILE A 18 14.36 3.27 -3.96
N TRP A 19 14.47 2.00 -4.34
CA TRP A 19 13.83 0.90 -3.60
C TRP A 19 14.34 0.83 -2.16
N PHE A 20 15.66 0.95 -1.96
CA PHE A 20 16.25 0.95 -0.62
C PHE A 20 15.77 2.15 0.19
N TRP A 21 15.76 3.35 -0.41
CA TRP A 21 15.29 4.57 0.25
C TRP A 21 13.81 4.49 0.65
N VAL A 22 12.94 4.01 -0.24
CA VAL A 22 11.51 3.80 0.06
C VAL A 22 11.33 2.73 1.15
N LYS A 23 12.15 1.68 1.13
CA LYS A 23 12.11 0.65 2.17
C LYS A 23 12.46 1.21 3.55
N GLU A 24 13.47 2.06 3.63
CA GLU A 24 13.93 2.66 4.88
C GLU A 24 12.91 3.66 5.46
N ILE A 25 12.29 4.47 4.61
CA ILE A 25 11.29 5.46 5.06
C ILE A 25 9.97 4.80 5.46
N ASP A 26 9.64 3.65 4.85
CA ASP A 26 8.40 2.91 5.06
C ASP A 26 7.16 3.83 5.01
N PRO A 27 6.85 4.43 3.84
CA PRO A 27 5.92 5.54 3.76
C PRO A 27 4.51 5.14 4.18
N GLU A 28 3.97 5.88 5.15
CA GLU A 28 2.58 5.70 5.55
C GLU A 28 1.63 6.35 4.54
N PRO A 29 0.36 5.92 4.46
CA PRO A 29 -0.62 6.44 3.49
C PRO A 29 -0.85 7.94 3.59
N SER A 30 -0.76 8.51 4.79
CA SER A 30 -0.86 9.95 5.05
C SER A 30 0.24 10.76 4.33
N VAL A 31 1.38 10.12 4.05
CA VAL A 31 2.54 10.71 3.37
C VAL A 31 2.41 10.62 1.84
N SER A 32 1.28 10.17 1.30
CA SER A 32 1.04 10.14 -0.15
C SER A 32 1.23 11.50 -0.82
N ILE A 33 0.96 12.61 -0.10
CA ILE A 33 1.22 13.97 -0.59
C ILE A 33 2.71 14.22 -0.91
N ALA A 34 3.63 13.49 -0.26
CA ALA A 34 5.05 13.60 -0.50
C ALA A 34 5.43 13.20 -1.94
N LEU A 35 4.62 12.38 -2.63
CA LEU A 35 4.81 12.06 -4.05
C LEU A 35 4.91 13.30 -4.93
N VAL A 36 4.15 14.35 -4.61
CA VAL A 36 4.16 15.63 -5.32
C VAL A 36 5.51 16.32 -5.22
N ILE A 37 6.31 16.00 -4.19
CA ILE A 37 7.63 16.59 -3.95
C ILE A 37 8.74 15.64 -4.42
N VAL A 38 8.70 14.36 -4.03
CA VAL A 38 9.80 13.42 -4.28
C VAL A 38 9.94 13.04 -5.75
N VAL A 39 8.82 12.92 -6.49
CA VAL A 39 8.86 12.59 -7.92
C VAL A 39 9.51 13.72 -8.73
N PRO A 40 9.09 15.00 -8.60
CA PRO A 40 9.81 16.10 -9.24
C PRO A 40 11.26 16.24 -8.76
N ALA A 41 11.55 16.00 -7.48
CA ALA A 41 12.90 16.10 -6.95
C ALA A 41 13.87 15.14 -7.65
N VAL A 42 13.50 13.86 -7.81
CA VAL A 42 14.33 12.86 -8.51
C VAL A 42 14.55 13.23 -9.98
N MET A 43 13.52 13.78 -10.63
CA MET A 43 13.63 14.29 -12.00
C MET A 43 14.61 15.47 -12.09
N LEU A 44 14.47 16.45 -11.19
CA LEU A 44 15.33 17.65 -11.15
C LEU A 44 16.79 17.29 -10.85
N ILE A 45 17.05 16.33 -9.96
CA ILE A 45 18.40 15.83 -9.68
C ILE A 45 19.04 15.25 -10.95
N ASN A 46 18.30 14.40 -11.68
CA ASN A 46 18.79 13.85 -12.94
C ASN A 46 19.04 14.93 -14.00
N LEU A 47 18.16 15.92 -14.11
CA LEU A 47 18.34 17.05 -15.03
C LEU A 47 19.53 17.93 -14.64
N ALA A 48 19.76 18.19 -13.36
CA ALA A 48 20.92 18.92 -12.87
C ALA A 48 22.23 18.19 -13.25
N ILE A 49 22.28 16.86 -13.06
CA ILE A 49 23.40 16.03 -13.50
C ILE A 49 23.57 16.11 -15.02
N ALA A 50 22.47 16.08 -15.78
CA ALA A 50 22.52 16.22 -17.24
C ALA A 50 23.12 17.55 -17.70
N VAL A 51 22.79 18.66 -17.01
CA VAL A 51 23.36 20.00 -17.30
C VAL A 51 24.86 20.02 -17.00
N ILE A 52 25.31 19.47 -15.88
CA ILE A 52 26.75 19.39 -15.55
C ILE A 52 27.49 18.54 -16.58
N LEU A 53 26.92 17.39 -16.96
CA LEU A 53 27.49 16.51 -17.96
C LEU A 53 27.46 17.11 -19.37
N TYR A 54 26.60 18.08 -19.65
CA TYR A 54 26.60 18.77 -20.93
C TYR A 54 27.92 19.49 -21.19
N PHE A 55 28.47 20.14 -20.16
CA PHE A 55 29.73 20.90 -20.26
C PHE A 55 30.99 20.01 -20.18
N THR A 56 30.90 18.86 -19.54
CA THR A 56 32.06 17.99 -19.29
C THR A 56 32.11 16.77 -20.21
N LYS A 57 30.98 16.06 -20.37
CA LYS A 57 30.86 14.78 -21.10
C LYS A 57 29.50 14.67 -21.80
N ARG A 58 29.32 15.48 -22.86
CA ARG A 58 28.06 15.69 -23.58
C ARG A 58 27.32 14.41 -24.02
N GLU A 59 28.04 13.32 -24.27
CA GLU A 59 27.44 12.03 -24.60
C GLU A 59 26.54 11.48 -23.47
N TYR A 60 26.92 11.66 -22.20
CA TYR A 60 26.14 11.19 -21.05
C TYR A 60 25.02 12.13 -20.66
N SER A 61 25.10 13.41 -21.04
CA SER A 61 24.02 14.39 -20.80
C SER A 61 22.68 13.89 -21.35
N LYS A 62 22.66 13.36 -22.58
CA LYS A 62 21.45 12.78 -23.20
C LYS A 62 20.91 11.57 -22.43
N VAL A 63 21.79 10.74 -21.87
CA VAL A 63 21.40 9.59 -21.04
C VAL A 63 20.65 10.06 -19.80
N PHE A 64 21.17 11.06 -19.09
CA PHE A 64 20.55 11.59 -17.88
C PHE A 64 19.24 12.36 -18.13
N VAL A 65 19.10 13.02 -19.28
CA VAL A 65 17.80 13.62 -19.66
C VAL A 65 16.73 12.55 -19.79
N ILE A 66 17.00 11.47 -20.54
CA ILE A 66 16.03 10.36 -20.68
C ILE A 66 15.79 9.69 -19.32
N ASN A 67 16.87 9.47 -18.56
CA ASN A 67 16.80 8.84 -17.24
C ASN A 67 15.96 9.64 -16.25
N SER A 68 15.90 10.98 -16.35
CA SER A 68 15.07 11.81 -15.46
C SER A 68 13.59 11.44 -15.48
N PHE A 69 13.06 11.01 -16.63
CA PHE A 69 11.68 10.54 -16.75
C PHE A 69 11.53 9.12 -16.21
N ILE A 70 12.48 8.24 -16.51
CA ILE A 70 12.47 6.85 -16.04
C ILE A 70 12.55 6.80 -14.52
N SER A 71 13.44 7.58 -13.91
CA SER A 71 13.62 7.64 -12.46
C SER A 71 12.42 8.25 -11.75
N ALA A 72 11.76 9.24 -12.35
CA ALA A 72 10.48 9.78 -11.85
C ALA A 72 9.37 8.73 -11.84
N ILE A 73 9.25 7.95 -12.93
CA ILE A 73 8.28 6.84 -13.03
C ILE A 73 8.59 5.76 -11.99
N LEU A 74 9.86 5.36 -11.87
CA LEU A 74 10.31 4.39 -10.87
C LEU A 74 9.99 4.87 -9.45
N MET A 75 10.27 6.14 -9.15
CA MET A 75 9.98 6.75 -7.86
C MET A 75 8.49 6.66 -7.51
N TYR A 76 7.62 6.99 -8.46
CA TYR A 76 6.18 6.91 -8.27
C TYR A 76 5.73 5.49 -7.90
N PHE A 77 6.09 4.50 -8.72
CA PHE A 77 5.66 3.11 -8.50
C PHE A 77 6.26 2.50 -7.25
N LEU A 78 7.55 2.72 -6.99
CA LEU A 78 8.20 2.16 -5.81
C LEU A 78 7.63 2.75 -4.53
N PHE A 79 7.35 4.05 -4.50
CA PHE A 79 6.78 4.71 -3.33
C PHE A 79 5.34 4.25 -3.06
N GLN A 80 4.50 4.11 -4.10
CA GLN A 80 3.16 3.54 -3.97
C GLN A 80 3.21 2.10 -3.42
N ASN A 81 4.04 1.23 -4.00
CA ASN A 81 4.25 -0.12 -3.47
C ASN A 81 4.78 -0.10 -2.02
N GLY A 82 5.54 0.92 -1.64
CA GLY A 82 5.97 1.16 -0.27
C GLY A 82 4.80 1.41 0.68
N ILE A 83 3.83 2.23 0.26
CA ILE A 83 2.61 2.53 1.01
C ILE A 83 1.74 1.28 1.15
N GLU A 84 1.51 0.57 0.04
CA GLU A 84 0.76 -0.68 0.02
C GLU A 84 1.39 -1.71 0.97
N ARG A 85 2.71 -1.87 0.92
CA ARG A 85 3.46 -2.72 1.85
C ARG A 85 3.25 -2.29 3.29
N HIS A 86 3.37 -1.00 3.60
CA HIS A 86 3.16 -0.48 4.95
C HIS A 86 1.75 -0.79 5.45
N GLN A 87 0.72 -0.61 4.60
CA GLN A 87 -0.65 -0.97 4.95
C GLN A 87 -0.84 -2.47 5.16
N ASN A 88 -0.37 -3.32 4.24
CA ASN A 88 -0.55 -4.77 4.31
C ASN A 88 0.18 -5.42 5.49
N LEU A 89 1.30 -4.83 5.93
CA LEU A 89 2.01 -5.29 7.13
C LEU A 89 1.24 -4.98 8.42
N ARG A 90 0.44 -3.90 8.43
CA ARG A 90 -0.25 -3.41 9.63
C ARG A 90 -1.71 -3.78 9.69
N TYR A 91 -2.33 -3.95 8.54
CA TYR A 91 -3.76 -4.19 8.42
C TYR A 91 -4.02 -5.44 7.60
N GLU A 92 -5.12 -6.10 7.94
CA GLU A 92 -5.77 -7.08 7.10
C GLU A 92 -7.24 -6.74 7.04
N SER A 93 -7.89 -7.00 5.92
CA SER A 93 -9.29 -6.63 5.77
C SER A 93 -10.08 -7.66 5.00
N TRP A 94 -11.34 -7.79 5.37
CA TRP A 94 -12.32 -8.64 4.70
C TRP A 94 -13.59 -7.86 4.43
N THR A 95 -14.28 -8.19 3.35
CA THR A 95 -15.59 -7.61 3.03
C THR A 95 -16.64 -8.67 2.81
N PHE A 96 -17.88 -8.29 3.05
CA PHE A 96 -19.05 -9.04 2.63
C PHE A 96 -20.21 -8.11 2.34
N ASN A 97 -21.08 -8.53 1.43
CA ASN A 97 -22.27 -7.78 1.06
C ASN A 97 -23.50 -8.41 1.69
N ARG A 98 -24.41 -7.56 2.16
CA ARG A 98 -25.75 -7.98 2.60
C ARG A 98 -26.78 -7.01 2.03
N LYS A 99 -27.48 -7.43 0.99
CA LYS A 99 -28.34 -6.54 0.18
C LYS A 99 -27.51 -5.36 -0.36
N ASP A 100 -27.99 -4.13 -0.21
CA ASP A 100 -27.35 -2.90 -0.72
C ASP A 100 -26.35 -2.28 0.29
N THR A 101 -25.75 -3.12 1.13
CA THR A 101 -24.85 -2.69 2.20
C THR A 101 -23.59 -3.53 2.20
N ILE A 102 -22.45 -2.85 2.19
CA ILE A 102 -21.12 -3.45 2.23
C ILE A 102 -20.63 -3.34 3.67
N PHE A 103 -20.17 -4.45 4.22
CA PHE A 103 -19.51 -4.50 5.51
C PHE A 103 -18.04 -4.81 5.29
N ALA A 104 -17.17 -4.11 6.02
CA ALA A 104 -15.74 -4.40 6.03
C ALA A 104 -15.26 -4.64 7.45
N ILE A 105 -14.54 -5.73 7.66
CA ILE A 105 -13.82 -6.06 8.88
C ILE A 105 -12.37 -5.67 8.66
N ILE A 106 -11.82 -4.83 9.53
CA ILE A 106 -10.44 -4.37 9.48
C ILE A 106 -9.75 -4.88 10.74
N HIS A 107 -8.72 -5.69 10.59
CA HIS A 107 -7.85 -6.14 11.66
C HIS A 107 -6.59 -5.27 11.67
N SER A 108 -6.33 -4.60 12.79
CA SER A 108 -5.06 -3.94 13.08
C SER A 108 -4.13 -4.93 13.78
N LYS A 109 -3.07 -5.34 13.07
CA LYS A 109 -2.08 -6.33 13.52
C LYS A 109 -1.18 -5.79 14.62
N LEU A 110 -1.05 -4.47 14.74
CA LEU A 110 -0.14 -3.83 15.69
C LEU A 110 -0.62 -3.99 17.14
N ASP A 111 -1.92 -3.80 17.35
CA ASP A 111 -2.56 -3.80 18.67
C ASP A 111 -3.55 -4.97 18.84
N ASN A 112 -3.66 -5.84 17.84
CA ASN A 112 -4.59 -6.96 17.79
C ASN A 112 -6.03 -6.50 18.07
N THR A 113 -6.44 -5.41 17.42
CA THR A 113 -7.81 -4.91 17.48
C THR A 113 -8.49 -5.12 16.13
N PHE A 114 -9.82 -5.07 16.14
CA PHE A 114 -10.59 -5.02 14.91
C PHE A 114 -11.62 -3.92 14.96
N SER A 115 -12.01 -3.45 13.78
CA SER A 115 -13.22 -2.68 13.59
C SER A 115 -14.08 -3.29 12.49
N MET A 116 -15.39 -3.07 12.58
CA MET A 116 -16.32 -3.29 11.49
C MET A 116 -16.91 -1.97 11.05
N THR A 117 -16.85 -1.75 9.75
CA THR A 117 -17.43 -0.60 9.10
C THR A 117 -18.56 -1.04 8.19
N VAL A 118 -19.53 -0.15 8.01
CA VAL A 118 -20.66 -0.31 7.12
C VAL A 118 -20.64 0.83 6.12
N SER A 119 -20.82 0.51 4.85
CA SER A 119 -21.03 1.51 3.81
C SER A 119 -22.28 1.19 2.99
N THR A 120 -23.02 2.24 2.69
CA THR A 120 -24.10 2.18 1.70
C THR A 120 -23.55 2.62 0.35
N ASN A 121 -24.19 2.22 -0.75
CA ASN A 121 -23.76 2.59 -2.11
C ASN A 121 -23.65 4.11 -2.38
N GLN A 122 -24.04 4.97 -1.43
CA GLN A 122 -23.88 6.43 -1.46
C GLN A 122 -22.50 6.92 -0.99
N GLY A 123 -21.56 6.02 -0.66
CA GLY A 123 -20.15 6.35 -0.41
C GLY A 123 -19.82 6.81 1.01
N SER A 124 -20.80 6.84 1.92
CA SER A 124 -20.54 7.05 3.34
C SER A 124 -20.18 5.72 4.01
N THR A 125 -19.05 5.71 4.73
CA THR A 125 -18.60 4.60 5.57
C THR A 125 -18.70 5.01 7.03
N THR A 126 -19.30 4.18 7.86
CA THR A 126 -19.44 4.39 9.32
C THR A 126 -18.88 3.20 10.04
N GLU A 127 -18.01 3.45 11.01
CA GLU A 127 -17.59 2.43 11.97
C GLU A 127 -18.71 2.21 12.99
N PHE A 128 -19.09 0.95 13.23
CA PHE A 128 -20.21 0.62 14.12
C PHE A 128 -19.85 -0.42 15.18
N LEU A 129 -18.67 -1.02 15.09
CA LEU A 129 -18.22 -2.03 16.03
C LEU A 129 -16.69 -2.02 16.09
N GLU A 130 -16.15 -2.07 17.30
CA GLU A 130 -14.71 -2.23 17.54
C GLU A 130 -14.48 -3.25 18.64
N GLY A 131 -13.28 -3.83 18.71
CA GLY A 131 -12.96 -4.78 19.77
C GLY A 131 -11.61 -5.45 19.61
N LYS A 132 -11.43 -6.57 20.31
CA LYS A 132 -10.19 -7.34 20.33
C LYS A 132 -10.20 -8.42 19.26
N PHE A 133 -9.08 -8.59 18.59
CA PHE A 133 -8.81 -9.66 17.64
C PHE A 133 -7.87 -10.67 18.28
N ARG A 134 -8.20 -11.96 18.20
CA ARG A 134 -7.34 -13.05 18.68
C ARG A 134 -7.22 -14.11 17.61
N GLU A 135 -5.99 -14.49 17.32
CA GLU A 135 -5.66 -15.58 16.43
C GLU A 135 -5.43 -16.87 17.23
N ASN A 136 -6.04 -17.97 16.80
CA ASN A 136 -5.81 -19.29 17.37
C ASN A 136 -5.76 -20.33 16.23
N GLY A 137 -4.56 -20.58 15.72
CA GLY A 137 -4.35 -21.43 14.54
C GLY A 137 -5.03 -20.82 13.31
N ASN A 138 -5.91 -21.58 12.65
CA ASN A 138 -6.62 -21.14 11.44
C ASN A 138 -7.96 -20.43 11.73
N GLU A 139 -8.16 -20.00 12.97
CA GLU A 139 -9.40 -19.37 13.41
C GLU A 139 -9.10 -18.01 14.04
N TYR A 140 -9.89 -17.02 13.66
CA TYR A 140 -9.83 -15.68 14.23
C TYR A 140 -11.08 -15.42 15.08
N TYR A 141 -10.87 -14.90 16.27
CA TYR A 141 -11.90 -14.56 17.24
C TYR A 141 -11.95 -13.05 17.40
N LEU A 142 -13.14 -12.47 17.18
CA LEU A 142 -13.37 -11.04 17.27
C LEU A 142 -14.33 -10.82 18.45
N THR A 143 -13.88 -10.14 19.49
CA THR A 143 -14.66 -9.92 20.71
C THR A 143 -14.91 -8.45 20.94
N SER A 144 -16.19 -8.06 21.04
CA SER A 144 -16.63 -6.70 21.37
C SER A 144 -17.64 -6.76 22.49
N ASP A 145 -17.34 -6.15 23.63
CA ASP A 145 -18.12 -6.14 24.89
C ASP A 145 -18.74 -7.49 25.28
N SER A 146 -19.93 -7.80 24.77
CA SER A 146 -20.70 -9.02 25.05
C SER A 146 -20.90 -9.94 23.84
N THR A 147 -20.29 -9.63 22.71
CA THR A 147 -20.45 -10.35 21.45
C THR A 147 -19.13 -10.94 20.97
N GLU A 148 -19.19 -12.18 20.52
CA GLU A 148 -18.06 -12.89 19.93
C GLU A 148 -18.41 -13.32 18.51
N TYR A 149 -17.53 -12.99 17.58
CA TYR A 149 -17.58 -13.40 16.19
C TYR A 149 -16.39 -14.29 15.90
N LYS A 150 -16.52 -15.14 14.89
CA LYS A 150 -15.47 -16.05 14.48
C LYS A 150 -15.27 -16.00 12.98
N ILE A 151 -14.03 -15.88 12.53
CA ILE A 151 -13.66 -16.07 11.14
C ILE A 151 -12.93 -17.40 11.00
N ARG A 152 -13.40 -18.25 10.10
CA ARG A 152 -12.77 -19.53 9.78
C ARG A 152 -13.01 -19.90 8.32
N ASN A 153 -11.96 -20.32 7.62
CA ASN A 153 -12.03 -20.73 6.22
C ASN A 153 -12.74 -19.70 5.33
N GLU A 154 -12.47 -18.40 5.53
CA GLU A 154 -13.11 -17.28 4.81
C GLU A 154 -14.61 -17.10 5.09
N TYR A 155 -15.14 -17.65 6.19
CA TYR A 155 -16.52 -17.39 6.63
C TYR A 155 -16.53 -16.67 7.98
N LEU A 156 -17.40 -15.66 8.10
CA LEU A 156 -17.76 -15.00 9.35
C LEU A 156 -18.96 -15.71 9.99
N PHE A 157 -18.85 -16.04 11.26
CA PHE A 157 -19.89 -16.66 12.09
C PHE A 157 -20.32 -15.74 13.23
N GLY A 158 -21.61 -15.80 13.59
CA GLY A 158 -22.14 -15.12 14.77
C GLY A 158 -22.47 -13.63 14.59
N PHE A 159 -22.57 -13.12 13.35
CA PHE A 159 -22.72 -11.68 13.09
C PHE A 159 -24.03 -11.07 13.61
N ARG A 160 -25.20 -11.58 13.22
CA ARG A 160 -26.49 -11.15 13.80
C ARG A 160 -27.24 -12.29 14.45
N ASN A 161 -27.07 -13.51 13.92
CA ASN A 161 -27.55 -14.74 14.52
C ASN A 161 -26.38 -15.68 14.78
N SER A 162 -26.50 -16.51 15.83
CA SER A 162 -25.49 -17.53 16.16
C SER A 162 -25.27 -18.56 15.06
N THR A 163 -26.26 -18.74 14.17
CA THR A 163 -26.20 -19.65 13.02
C THR A 163 -25.76 -18.98 11.71
N ASP A 164 -25.48 -17.67 11.72
CA ASP A 164 -25.03 -16.97 10.51
C ASP A 164 -23.69 -17.55 10.06
N SER A 165 -23.55 -17.75 8.75
CA SER A 165 -22.30 -18.09 8.07
C SER A 165 -22.22 -17.24 6.81
N ILE A 166 -21.31 -16.28 6.80
CA ILE A 166 -21.21 -15.27 5.73
C ILE A 166 -19.85 -15.40 5.06
N LYS A 167 -19.85 -15.66 3.76
CA LYS A 167 -18.61 -15.73 2.99
C LYS A 167 -17.95 -14.35 2.92
N LEU A 168 -16.68 -14.29 3.25
CA LEU A 168 -15.83 -13.12 3.20
C LEU A 168 -15.01 -13.09 1.91
N THR A 169 -14.69 -11.89 1.46
CA THR A 169 -13.68 -11.63 0.42
C THR A 169 -12.54 -10.83 1.05
N LYS A 170 -11.33 -11.38 1.02
CA LYS A 170 -10.15 -10.67 1.52
C LYS A 170 -9.84 -9.48 0.60
N ILE A 171 -9.50 -8.33 1.19
CA ILE A 171 -9.01 -7.16 0.45
C ILE A 171 -7.49 -7.17 0.54
N GLU A 172 -6.83 -7.16 -0.61
CA GLU A 172 -5.42 -6.79 -0.72
C GLU A 172 -5.36 -5.27 -0.92
N ARG A 173 -4.53 -4.57 -0.15
CA ARG A 173 -4.40 -3.11 -0.18
C ARG A 173 -3.11 -2.66 -0.82
#